data_AF-A0A926RVR0-F1
#
_entry.id   AF-A0A926RVR0-F1
#
_cell.length_a   1.000
_cell.length_b   1.000
_cell.length_c   1.000
_cell.angle_alpha   90.00
_cell.angle_beta   90.00
_cell.angle_gamma   90.00
#
_symmetry.space_group_name_H-M   'P 1'
#
loop_
_entity.id
_entity.type
_entity.pdbx_description
1 polymer ?
#
loop_
_entity_poly.entity_id
_entity_poly.type
_entity_poly.pdbx_seq_one_letter_code
_entity_poly.pdbx_strand_id
1 'polypeptide(L)'
;MCYASKHLKELKKNLENIQNLKEELSKKQSQYDQLLSEKYHELEVKNFNAAEGYYLAKGLQAIVQERRIIKNELAKLNSLSNTLNIDQLLTKVEKSDKNICRLRNRNTTYIKNFSKESLSLVQ
;
A
#
# COMPACT_ATOMS: atom_id res chain seq x y z
N MET A 1 -21.20 20.17 -0.30
CA MET A 1 -20.15 19.13 -0.20
C MET A 1 -20.27 18.19 -1.39
N CYS A 2 -19.16 17.66 -1.95
CA CYS A 2 -19.22 16.70 -3.06
C CYS A 2 -18.96 15.29 -2.53
N TYR A 3 -20.00 14.46 -2.43
CA TYR A 3 -19.91 13.07 -1.94
C TYR A 3 -18.96 12.21 -2.78
N ALA A 4 -18.99 12.38 -4.10
CA ALA A 4 -18.11 11.65 -5.02
C ALA A 4 -16.62 11.92 -4.71
N SER A 5 -16.25 13.18 -4.47
CA SER A 5 -14.87 13.53 -4.10
C SER A 5 -14.46 12.94 -2.74
N LYS A 6 -15.38 12.86 -1.77
CA LYS A 6 -15.12 12.24 -0.47
C LYS A 6 -14.75 10.75 -0.62
N HIS A 7 -15.62 9.97 -1.23
CA HIS A 7 -15.39 8.52 -1.40
C HIS A 7 -14.19 8.22 -2.29
N LEU A 8 -13.94 9.06 -3.29
CA LEU A 8 -12.78 8.91 -4.15
C LEU A 8 -11.46 9.12 -3.39
N LYS A 9 -11.41 10.08 -2.46
CA LYS A 9 -10.24 10.28 -1.58
C LYS A 9 -10.03 9.09 -0.63
N GLU A 10 -11.11 8.58 -0.04
CA GLU A 10 -11.05 7.38 0.83
C GLU A 10 -10.53 6.18 0.06
N LEU A 11 -11.04 5.95 -1.16
CA LEU A 11 -10.57 4.89 -2.04
C LEU A 11 -9.09 5.06 -2.40
N LYS A 12 -8.68 6.27 -2.81
CA LYS A 12 -7.28 6.57 -3.13
C LYS A 12 -6.36 6.22 -1.95
N LYS A 13 -6.70 6.70 -0.76
CA LYS A 13 -5.94 6.43 0.47
C LYS A 13 -5.82 4.93 0.75
N ASN A 14 -6.90 4.17 0.58
CA ASN A 14 -6.86 2.72 0.80
C ASN A 14 -5.96 2.00 -0.20
N LEU A 15 -5.95 2.42 -1.47
CA LEU A 15 -5.08 1.82 -2.49
C LEU A 15 -3.60 2.13 -2.22
N GLU A 16 -3.28 3.37 -1.86
CA GLU A 16 -1.93 3.79 -1.47
C GLU A 16 -1.45 3.02 -0.23
N ASN A 17 -2.32 2.84 0.78
CA ASN A 17 -2.00 2.05 1.96
C ASN A 17 -1.66 0.60 1.62
N ILE A 18 -2.36 -0.02 0.67
CA ILE A 18 -2.06 -1.40 0.23
C ILE A 18 -0.68 -1.47 -0.43
N GLN A 19 -0.33 -0.50 -1.27
CA GLN A 19 1.00 -0.42 -1.89
C GLN A 19 2.10 -0.24 -0.83
N ASN A 20 1.90 0.68 0.11
CA ASN A 20 2.85 0.93 1.20
C ASN A 20 3.07 -0.32 2.06
N LEU A 21 1.99 -1.00 2.47
CA LEU A 21 2.08 -2.24 3.25
C LEU A 21 2.84 -3.34 2.50
N LYS A 22 2.61 -3.46 1.19
CA LYS A 22 3.33 -4.42 0.35
C LYS A 22 4.84 -4.10 0.31
N GLU A 23 5.22 -2.83 0.18
CA GLU A 23 6.63 -2.41 0.23
C GLU A 23 7.26 -2.67 1.60
N GLU A 24 6.56 -2.37 2.69
CA GLU A 24 7.04 -2.62 4.05
C GLU A 24 7.27 -4.11 4.31
N LEU A 25 6.33 -4.97 3.92
CA LEU A 25 6.49 -6.42 4.07
C LEU A 25 7.61 -6.97 3.19
N SER A 26 7.80 -6.42 1.98
CA SER A 26 8.93 -6.77 1.11
C SER A 26 10.28 -6.42 1.77
N LYS A 27 10.39 -5.22 2.36
CA LYS A 27 11.58 -4.81 3.11
C LYS A 27 11.83 -5.71 4.32
N LYS A 28 10.80 -6.04 5.09
CA LYS A 28 10.90 -6.98 6.22
C LYS A 28 11.34 -8.36 5.78
N GLN A 29 10.81 -8.86 4.65
CA GLN A 29 11.25 -10.15 4.12
C GLN A 29 12.76 -10.13 3.79
N SER A 30 13.24 -9.06 3.15
CA SER A 30 14.67 -8.88 2.85
C SER A 30 15.54 -8.84 4.13
N GLN A 31 15.07 -8.16 5.18
CA GLN A 31 15.76 -8.16 6.49
C GLN A 31 15.86 -9.57 7.08
N TYR A 32 14.79 -10.36 7.03
CA TYR A 32 14.84 -11.76 7.47
C TYR A 32 15.73 -12.63 6.58
N ASP A 33 15.79 -12.37 5.27
CA ASP A 33 16.71 -13.07 4.36
C ASP A 33 18.19 -12.78 4.73
N GLN A 34 18.51 -11.53 5.09
CA GLN A 34 19.84 -11.15 5.59
C GLN A 34 20.18 -11.85 6.91
N LEU A 35 19.28 -11.78 7.90
CA LEU A 35 19.46 -12.45 9.20
C LEU A 35 19.62 -13.97 9.04
N LEU A 36 18.89 -14.57 8.10
CA LEU A 36 18.98 -15.99 7.80
C LEU A 36 20.36 -16.33 7.22
N SER A 37 20.87 -15.50 6.30
CA SER A 37 22.22 -15.66 5.74
C SER A 37 23.31 -15.55 6.81
N GLU A 38 23.18 -14.59 7.73
CA GLU A 38 24.12 -14.43 8.85
C GLU A 38 24.12 -15.66 9.76
N LYS A 39 22.95 -16.22 10.06
CA LYS A 39 22.84 -17.43 10.89
C LYS A 39 23.38 -18.68 10.20
N TYR A 40 23.23 -18.79 8.88
CA TYR A 40 23.89 -19.85 8.14
C TYR A 40 25.40 -19.71 8.18
N HIS A 41 25.93 -18.50 8.02
CA HIS A 41 27.36 -18.27 8.14
C HIS A 41 27.88 -18.62 9.55
N GLU A 42 27.14 -18.27 10.62
CA GLU A 42 27.49 -18.68 11.99
C GLU A 42 27.56 -20.21 12.13
N LEU A 43 26.62 -20.95 11.53
CA LEU A 43 26.62 -22.41 11.51
C LEU A 43 27.80 -23.02 10.75
N GLU A 44 28.27 -22.35 9.69
CA GLU A 44 29.38 -22.84 8.86
C GLU A 44 30.74 -22.65 9.53
N VAL A 45 30.95 -21.53 10.23
CA VAL A 45 32.27 -21.14 10.74
C VAL A 45 32.49 -21.58 12.19
N LYS A 46 31.42 -21.71 12.98
CA LYS A 46 31.53 -21.99 14.41
C LYS A 46 31.61 -23.48 14.67
N ASN A 47 32.64 -23.92 15.39
CA ASN A 47 32.61 -25.20 16.08
C ASN A 47 31.74 -25.07 17.33
N PHE A 48 30.76 -25.96 17.48
CA PHE A 48 29.84 -25.94 18.62
C PHE A 48 29.61 -27.34 19.18
N ASN A 49 29.37 -27.42 20.49
CA ASN A 49 28.92 -28.65 21.12
C ASN A 49 27.41 -28.86 20.92
N ALA A 50 26.88 -29.99 21.40
CA ALA A 50 25.46 -30.33 21.20
C ALA A 50 24.49 -29.30 21.83
N ALA A 51 24.82 -28.75 23.00
CA ALA A 51 23.97 -27.77 23.67
C ALA A 51 23.96 -26.43 22.90
N GLU A 52 25.13 -25.97 22.46
CA GLU A 52 25.28 -24.77 21.63
C GLU A 52 24.57 -24.94 20.28
N GLY A 53 24.70 -26.11 19.65
CA GLY A 53 24.00 -26.46 18.42
C GLY A 53 22.48 -26.40 18.56
N TYR A 54 21.94 -26.84 19.71
CA TYR A 54 20.51 -26.70 20.00
C TYR A 54 20.06 -25.24 20.02
N TYR A 55 20.81 -24.35 20.68
CA TYR A 55 20.48 -22.92 20.72
C TYR A 55 20.58 -22.26 19.34
N LEU A 56 21.60 -22.60 18.55
CA LEU A 56 21.74 -22.13 17.17
C LEU A 56 20.56 -22.57 16.30
N ALA A 57 20.20 -23.85 16.35
CA ALA A 57 19.06 -24.39 15.62
C ALA A 57 17.73 -23.76 16.05
N LYS A 58 17.55 -23.49 17.35
CA LYS A 58 16.37 -22.79 17.86
C LYS A 58 16.28 -21.34 17.38
N GLY A 59 17.40 -20.62 17.36
CA GLY A 59 17.46 -19.26 16.81
C GLY A 59 17.12 -19.24 15.32
N LEU A 60 17.68 -20.17 14.55
CA LEU A 60 17.38 -20.33 13.12
C LEU A 60 15.90 -20.65 12.89
N GLN A 61 15.34 -21.58 13.68
CA GLN A 61 13.92 -21.95 13.61
C GLN A 61 13.01 -20.74 13.80
N ALA A 62 13.30 -19.88 14.78
CA ALA A 62 12.51 -18.66 15.03
C ALA A 62 12.55 -17.71 13.83
N ILE A 63 13.73 -17.44 13.26
CA ILE A 63 13.88 -16.57 12.09
C ILE A 63 13.10 -17.11 10.88
N VAL A 64 13.19 -18.42 10.61
CA VAL A 64 12.47 -19.03 9.49
C VAL A 64 10.96 -18.98 9.69
N GLN A 65 10.46 -19.14 10.92
CA GLN A 65 9.04 -19.03 11.24
C GLN A 65 8.52 -17.61 11.01
N GLU A 66 9.19 -16.60 11.55
CA GLU A 66 8.84 -15.19 11.36
C GLU A 66 8.84 -14.80 9.88
N ARG A 67 9.90 -15.17 9.16
CA ARG A 67 10.00 -14.98 7.71
C ARG A 67 8.81 -15.59 6.97
N ARG A 68 8.34 -16.77 7.39
CA ARG A 68 7.23 -17.47 6.74
C ARG A 68 5.90 -16.73 6.95
N ILE A 69 5.69 -16.15 8.13
CA ILE A 69 4.53 -15.30 8.41
C ILE A 69 4.51 -14.11 7.44
N ILE A 70 5.64 -13.40 7.33
CA ILE A 70 5.78 -12.25 6.41
C ILE A 70 5.57 -12.66 4.95
N LYS A 71 6.21 -13.75 4.50
CA LYS A 71 6.06 -14.24 3.13
C LYS A 71 4.60 -14.59 2.80
N ASN A 72 3.91 -15.24 3.72
CA ASN A 72 2.51 -15.61 3.52
C ASN A 72 1.62 -14.37 3.42
N GLU A 73 1.84 -13.36 4.25
CA GLU A 73 1.06 -12.13 4.20
C GLU A 73 1.35 -11.33 2.91
N LEU A 74 2.61 -11.24 2.51
CA LEU A 74 3.00 -10.62 1.24
C LEU A 74 2.36 -11.36 0.04
N ALA A 75 2.26 -12.68 0.09
CA ALA A 75 1.57 -13.47 -0.95
C ALA A 75 0.08 -13.11 -1.06
N LYS A 76 -0.61 -12.93 0.08
CA LYS A 76 -2.02 -12.48 0.09
C LYS A 76 -2.17 -11.07 -0.49
N LEU A 77 -1.31 -10.13 -0.09
CA LEU A 77 -1.31 -8.77 -0.64
C LEU A 77 -1.00 -8.74 -2.14
N ASN A 78 -0.05 -9.55 -2.60
CA ASN A 78 0.24 -9.69 -4.02
C ASN A 78 -0.95 -10.24 -4.78
N SER A 79 -1.62 -11.26 -4.25
CA SER A 79 -2.85 -11.78 -4.87
C SER A 79 -3.92 -10.68 -4.95
N LEU A 80 -4.19 -9.96 -3.86
CA LEU A 80 -5.15 -8.86 -3.84
C LEU A 80 -4.79 -7.77 -4.86
N SER A 81 -3.52 -7.35 -4.87
CA SER A 81 -3.00 -6.31 -5.75
C SER A 81 -3.13 -6.68 -7.23
N ASN A 82 -2.83 -7.94 -7.57
CA ASN A 82 -2.94 -8.46 -8.93
C ASN A 82 -4.40 -8.62 -9.35
N THR A 83 -5.26 -9.20 -8.50
CA THR A 83 -6.68 -9.41 -8.80
C THR A 83 -7.41 -8.10 -9.03
N LEU A 84 -7.15 -7.07 -8.21
CA LEU A 84 -7.79 -5.76 -8.35
C LEU A 84 -7.05 -4.83 -9.31
N ASN A 85 -5.87 -5.24 -9.78
CA ASN A 85 -4.98 -4.43 -10.61
C ASN A 85 -4.80 -3.03 -10.03
N ILE A 86 -4.29 -2.98 -8.80
CA ILE A 86 -4.26 -1.76 -7.97
C ILE A 86 -3.58 -0.60 -8.69
N ASP A 87 -2.50 -0.85 -9.43
CA ASP A 87 -1.78 0.20 -10.16
C ASP A 87 -2.68 0.86 -11.22
N GLN A 88 -3.40 0.06 -12.01
CA GLN A 88 -4.39 0.59 -12.95
C GLN A 88 -5.54 1.28 -12.23
N LEU A 89 -6.02 0.73 -11.13
CA LEU A 89 -7.12 1.33 -10.37
C LEU A 89 -6.73 2.70 -9.81
N LEU A 90 -5.50 2.87 -9.34
CA LEU A 90 -4.96 4.14 -8.87
C LEU A 90 -4.99 5.20 -9.98
N THR A 91 -4.54 4.86 -11.19
CA THR A 91 -4.60 5.78 -12.33
C THR A 91 -6.04 6.15 -12.72
N LYS A 92 -6.99 5.21 -12.61
CA LYS A 92 -8.42 5.45 -12.86
C LYS A 92 -9.01 6.40 -11.82
N VAL A 93 -8.65 6.21 -10.55
CA VAL A 93 -9.06 7.08 -9.44
C VAL A 93 -8.55 8.51 -9.66
N GLU A 94 -7.29 8.69 -10.06
CA GLU A 94 -6.74 10.02 -10.35
C GLU A 94 -7.40 10.71 -11.54
N LYS A 95 -7.71 9.97 -12.61
CA LYS A 95 -8.47 10.50 -13.75
C LYS A 95 -9.86 10.95 -13.34
N SER A 96 -10.54 10.15 -12.52
CA SER A 96 -11.86 10.47 -11.98
C SER A 96 -11.82 11.71 -11.08
N ASP A 97 -10.79 11.87 -10.25
CA ASP A 97 -10.61 13.08 -9.42
C ASP A 97 -10.48 14.35 -10.26
N LYS A 98 -9.64 14.29 -11.31
CA LYS A 98 -9.47 15.39 -12.28
C LYS A 98 -10.80 15.76 -12.95
N ASN A 99 -11.59 14.77 -13.32
CA ASN A 99 -12.90 14.99 -13.95
C ASN A 99 -13.91 15.60 -12.99
N ILE A 100 -13.97 15.14 -11.74
CA ILE A 100 -14.83 15.73 -10.70
C ILE A 100 -14.45 17.20 -10.47
N CYS A 101 -13.15 17.50 -10.37
CA CYS A 101 -12.67 18.88 -10.24
C CYS A 101 -13.11 19.76 -11.42
N ARG A 102 -12.99 19.27 -12.66
CA ARG A 102 -13.46 19.98 -13.86
C ARG A 102 -14.97 20.25 -13.82
N LEU A 103 -15.78 19.25 -13.47
CA LEU A 103 -17.24 19.39 -13.37
C LEU A 103 -17.64 20.40 -12.30
N ARG A 104 -16.97 20.38 -11.14
CA ARG A 104 -17.18 21.36 -10.08
C ARG A 104 -16.90 22.79 -10.57
N ASN A 105 -15.80 22.99 -11.29
CA ASN A 105 -15.44 24.30 -11.83
C ASN A 105 -16.46 24.80 -12.84
N ARG A 106 -16.91 23.94 -13.78
CA ARG A 106 -17.98 24.27 -14.73
C ARG A 106 -19.27 24.69 -14.03
N ASN A 107 -19.71 23.93 -13.03
CA ASN A 107 -20.91 24.26 -12.27
C ASN A 107 -20.76 25.60 -11.52
N THR A 108 -19.57 25.87 -10.96
CA THR A 108 -19.27 27.16 -10.32
C THR A 108 -19.36 28.32 -11.32
N THR A 109 -18.85 28.15 -12.54
CA THR A 109 -18.99 29.14 -13.61
C THR A 109 -20.45 29.35 -14.01
N TYR A 110 -21.23 28.27 -14.16
CA TYR A 110 -22.67 28.35 -14.45
C TYR A 110 -23.44 29.14 -13.39
N ILE A 111 -23.26 28.81 -12.11
CA ILE A 111 -23.90 29.50 -10.99
C ILE A 111 -23.56 31.01 -10.99
N LYS A 112 -22.29 31.35 -11.25
CA LYS A 112 -21.85 32.75 -11.35
C LYS A 112 -22.54 33.49 -12.50
N ASN A 113 -22.64 32.87 -13.67
CA ASN A 113 -23.28 33.48 -14.83
C ASN A 113 -24.79 33.67 -14.60
N PHE A 114 -25.46 32.65 -14.07
CA PHE A 114 -26.88 32.73 -13.71
C PHE A 114 -27.15 33.89 -12.73
N SER A 115 -26.31 34.05 -11.70
CA SER A 115 -26.46 35.14 -10.73
C SER A 115 -26.32 36.54 -11.34
N LYS A 116 -25.48 36.70 -12.37
CA LYS A 116 -25.31 37.97 -13.10
C LYS A 116 -26.52 38.28 -13.99
N GLU A 117 -27.03 37.28 -14.69
CA GLU A 117 -28.23 37.43 -15.54
C GLU A 117 -29.45 37.80 -14.70
N SER A 118 -29.62 37.20 -13.51
CA SER A 118 -30.71 37.56 -12.60
C SER A 118 -30.60 38.99 -12.06
N LEU A 119 -29.39 39.53 -11.89
CA LEU A 119 -29.19 40.92 -11.45
C LEU A 119 -29.50 41.94 -12.56
N SER A 120 -29.22 41.58 -13.83
CA SER A 120 -29.51 42.44 -14.99
C SER A 120 -30.99 42.51 -15.37
N LEU A 121 -31.83 41.60 -14.87
CA LEU A 121 -33.28 41.59 -15.12
C LEU A 121 -34.10 42.40 -14.10
N VAL A 122 -33.45 42.91 -13.04
CA VAL A 122 -34.10 43.65 -11.94
C VAL A 122 -33.72 45.16 -11.96
N GLN A 123 -32.91 45.60 -12.94
CA GLN A 123 -32.56 47.00 -13.19
C GLN A 123 -33.32 47.54 -14.40
#